data_AF-A0A7R9HQT9-F1
#
_entry.id   AF-A0A7R9HQT9-F1
#
_cell.length_a   1.000
_cell.length_b   1.000
_cell.length_c   1.000
_cell.angle_alpha   90.00
_cell.angle_beta   90.00
_cell.angle_gamma   90.00
#
_symmetry.space_group_name_H-M   'P 1'
#
loop_
_entity.id
_entity.type
_entity.pdbx_description
1 polymer ?
#
loop_
_entity_poly.entity_id
_entity_poly.type
_entity_poly.pdbx_seq_one_letter_code
_entity_poly.pdbx_strand_id
1 'polypeptide(L)'
;MLVTDTRSSVQILPAEEDWPVPKYYGACGRVVVEEFAGNMLTAHHHSPWLSRADMARQLLIAAKQFTVRHTYFRFYLTDVSPDNIAVDSSGRLRFVDLENVIVVDKNISNDGKPSSWNTLHSSENFDCPGCFAFSTNELCTHQISDHNFYAVCQHLLAPDISSDLLPGGLLHDIPLHIIKSHPHLPDLLKECSQPDKLADRFIAAQQLLTVLIEVITNYSTVT
;
A
#
# COMPACT_ATOMS: atom_id res chain seq x y z
N MET A 1 1.32 -7.62 21.18
CA MET A 1 0.65 -6.84 20.12
C MET A 1 0.78 -5.37 20.47
N LEU A 2 1.30 -4.56 19.55
CA LEU A 2 1.41 -3.12 19.70
C LEU A 2 0.63 -2.49 18.55
N VAL A 3 -0.30 -1.59 18.89
CA VAL A 3 -0.92 -0.65 17.94
C VAL A 3 -0.28 0.70 18.25
N THR A 4 0.29 1.33 17.24
CA THR A 4 1.02 2.59 17.38
C THR A 4 0.18 3.78 16.95
N ASP A 5 0.39 4.93 17.60
CA ASP A 5 -0.10 6.22 17.12
C ASP A 5 0.86 6.81 16.07
N THR A 6 0.42 7.85 15.36
CA THR A 6 1.23 8.51 14.30
C THR A 6 2.60 8.90 14.82
N ARG A 7 2.67 9.45 16.05
CA ARG A 7 3.93 9.83 16.70
C ARG A 7 4.91 8.68 16.81
N SER A 8 4.47 7.52 17.29
CA SER A 8 5.34 6.35 17.46
C SER A 8 5.72 5.74 16.12
N SER A 9 4.78 5.71 15.17
CA SER A 9 4.99 5.19 13.82
C SER A 9 6.07 5.96 13.06
N VAL A 10 5.99 7.31 13.02
CA VAL A 10 6.96 8.14 12.25
C VAL A 10 8.36 8.18 12.87
N GLN A 11 8.51 7.89 14.16
CA GLN A 11 9.83 7.74 14.80
C GLN A 11 10.48 6.39 14.49
N ILE A 12 9.69 5.33 14.33
CA ILE A 12 10.19 3.98 14.01
C ILE A 12 10.45 3.83 12.51
N LEU A 13 9.74 4.61 11.68
CA LEU A 13 9.80 4.56 10.23
C LEU A 13 10.34 5.88 9.66
N PRO A 14 11.58 6.28 9.98
CA PRO A 14 12.09 7.60 9.62
C PRO A 14 12.17 7.80 8.11
N ALA A 15 11.75 8.97 7.64
CA ALA A 15 11.82 9.36 6.23
C ALA A 15 13.28 9.36 5.70
N GLU A 16 14.25 9.63 6.58
CA GLU A 16 15.69 9.58 6.31
C GLU A 16 16.20 8.18 5.93
N GLU A 17 15.47 7.14 6.30
CA GLU A 17 15.73 5.76 5.87
C GLU A 17 14.82 5.36 4.71
N ASP A 18 14.40 6.30 3.86
CA ASP A 18 13.54 6.09 2.69
C ASP A 18 12.19 5.42 2.99
N TRP A 19 11.66 5.57 4.21
CA TRP A 19 10.27 5.18 4.49
C TRP A 19 9.32 6.17 3.80
N PRO A 20 8.15 5.71 3.30
CA PRO A 20 7.23 6.54 2.54
C PRO A 20 6.33 7.35 3.50
N VAL A 21 6.93 8.07 4.44
CA VAL A 21 6.23 8.87 5.46
C VAL A 21 6.83 10.29 5.50
N PRO A 22 6.08 11.30 5.97
CA PRO A 22 6.61 12.64 6.15
C PRO A 22 7.79 12.65 7.12
N LYS A 23 8.74 13.56 6.90
CA LYS A 23 9.79 13.80 7.89
C LYS A 23 9.19 14.32 9.20
N TYR A 24 9.52 13.66 10.31
CA TYR A 24 9.13 14.09 11.65
C TYR A 24 10.07 15.20 12.18
N TYR A 25 9.50 16.31 12.65
CA TYR A 25 10.26 17.43 13.24
C TYR A 25 10.21 17.46 14.77
N GLY A 26 9.17 16.90 15.38
CA GLY A 26 9.02 16.88 16.83
C GLY A 26 7.58 16.80 17.29
N ALA A 27 7.38 16.77 18.60
CA ALA A 27 6.06 16.78 19.20
C ALA A 27 6.06 17.60 20.50
N CYS A 28 4.93 18.24 20.79
CA CYS A 28 4.67 18.92 22.06
C CYS A 28 3.28 18.50 22.57
N GLY A 29 3.24 17.72 23.65
CA GLY A 29 1.98 17.15 24.15
C GLY A 29 1.33 16.23 23.11
N ARG A 30 0.13 16.60 22.64
CA ARG A 30 -0.64 15.89 21.61
C ARG A 30 -0.46 16.46 20.20
N VAL A 31 0.44 17.43 20.02
CA VAL A 31 0.74 18.02 18.72
C VAL A 31 1.99 17.36 18.18
N VAL A 32 1.89 16.87 16.94
CA VAL A 32 3.00 16.34 16.14
C VAL A 32 3.25 17.31 15.00
N VAL A 33 4.52 17.59 14.70
CA VAL A 33 4.94 18.47 13.60
C VAL A 33 5.73 17.64 12.60
N GLU A 34 5.27 17.65 11.35
CA GLU A 34 5.79 16.85 10.25
C GLU A 34 5.97 17.70 8.99
N GLU A 35 6.71 17.17 8.02
CA GLU A 35 6.84 17.73 6.69
C GLU A 35 5.49 17.85 5.98
N PHE A 36 5.28 18.97 5.31
CA PHE A 36 4.16 19.12 4.39
C PHE A 36 4.40 18.23 3.16
N ALA A 37 3.62 17.14 3.07
CA ALA A 37 3.77 16.12 2.04
C ALA A 37 3.02 16.39 0.72
N GLY A 38 2.43 17.59 0.56
CA GLY A 38 1.72 17.99 -0.64
C GLY A 38 0.20 17.80 -0.56
N ASN A 39 -0.43 17.61 -1.72
CA ASN A 39 -1.88 17.45 -1.81
C ASN A 39 -2.28 15.99 -1.61
N MET A 40 -3.49 15.75 -1.09
CA MET A 40 -4.01 14.39 -0.93
C MET A 40 -4.12 13.66 -2.27
N LEU A 41 -4.01 12.33 -2.25
CA LEU A 41 -4.05 11.48 -3.44
C LEU A 41 -5.35 11.66 -4.25
N THR A 42 -6.46 11.99 -3.57
CA THR A 42 -7.74 12.36 -4.19
C THR A 42 -7.62 13.49 -5.21
N ALA A 43 -6.77 14.49 -4.96
CA ALA A 43 -6.53 15.60 -5.88
C ALA A 43 -5.86 15.15 -7.20
N HIS A 44 -5.29 13.95 -7.23
CA HIS A 44 -4.56 13.40 -8.38
C HIS A 44 -5.40 12.43 -9.23
N HIS A 45 -6.67 12.21 -8.88
CA HIS A 45 -7.56 11.29 -9.59
C HIS A 45 -7.62 11.54 -11.11
N HIS A 46 -7.59 12.80 -11.55
CA HIS A 46 -7.64 13.17 -12.97
C HIS A 46 -6.27 13.53 -13.56
N SER A 47 -5.17 13.19 -12.88
CA SER A 47 -3.82 13.38 -13.41
C SER A 47 -3.60 12.52 -14.66
N PRO A 48 -2.63 12.88 -15.53
CA PRO A 48 -2.23 12.03 -16.65
C PRO A 48 -1.99 10.59 -16.20
N TRP A 49 -2.41 9.63 -17.03
CA TRP A 49 -2.39 8.21 -16.64
C TRP A 49 -0.99 7.75 -16.20
N LEU A 50 0.08 8.21 -16.87
CA LEU A 50 1.46 7.88 -16.48
C LEU A 50 1.84 8.39 -15.09
N SER A 51 1.35 9.57 -14.69
CA SER A 51 1.56 10.09 -13.33
C SER A 51 0.83 9.22 -12.30
N ARG A 52 -0.41 8.82 -12.59
CA ARG A 52 -1.17 7.91 -11.73
C ARG A 52 -0.53 6.51 -11.65
N ALA A 53 0.02 6.03 -12.76
CA ALA A 53 0.76 4.77 -12.82
C ALA A 53 2.04 4.82 -11.98
N ASP A 54 2.76 5.95 -11.95
CA ASP A 54 3.90 6.13 -11.05
C ASP A 54 3.49 6.19 -9.57
N MET A 55 2.37 6.84 -9.25
CA MET A 55 1.81 6.80 -7.89
C MET A 55 1.44 5.36 -7.48
N ALA A 56 0.81 4.59 -8.38
CA ALA A 56 0.50 3.17 -8.16
C ALA A 56 1.78 2.33 -7.94
N ARG A 57 2.83 2.58 -8.72
CA ARG A 57 4.15 1.96 -8.54
C ARG A 57 4.71 2.25 -7.15
N GLN A 58 4.66 3.51 -6.70
CA GLN A 58 5.13 3.91 -5.37
C GLN A 58 4.32 3.24 -4.25
N LEU A 59 3.00 3.14 -4.39
CA LEU A 59 2.13 2.46 -3.42
C LEU A 59 2.45 0.96 -3.28
N LEU A 60 2.69 0.26 -4.39
CA LEU A 60 3.09 -1.17 -4.35
C LEU A 60 4.46 -1.35 -3.68
N ILE A 61 5.40 -0.43 -3.92
CA ILE A 61 6.70 -0.41 -3.23
C ILE A 61 6.49 -0.17 -1.74
N ALA A 62 5.67 0.80 -1.35
CA ALA A 62 5.37 1.10 0.04
C ALA A 62 4.73 -0.11 0.75
N ALA A 63 3.73 -0.76 0.13
CA ALA A 63 3.12 -1.98 0.65
C ALA A 63 4.16 -3.07 0.93
N LYS A 64 5.08 -3.28 0.00
CA LYS A 64 6.22 -4.19 0.20
C LYS A 64 7.10 -3.73 1.36
N GLN A 65 7.46 -2.44 1.43
CA GLN A 65 8.33 -1.91 2.46
C GLN A 65 7.75 -2.12 3.87
N PHE A 66 6.51 -1.72 4.12
CA PHE A 66 5.84 -1.92 5.40
C PHE A 66 5.73 -3.40 5.77
N THR A 67 5.52 -4.27 4.78
CA THR A 67 5.38 -5.71 5.02
C THR A 67 6.70 -6.38 5.36
N VAL A 68 7.79 -6.11 4.63
CA VAL A 68 9.02 -6.93 4.71
C VAL A 68 10.30 -6.19 5.04
N ARG A 69 10.40 -4.86 4.86
CA ARG A 69 11.69 -4.14 4.87
C ARG A 69 12.37 -4.12 6.24
N HIS A 70 11.63 -3.80 7.30
CA HIS A 70 12.24 -3.63 8.63
C HIS A 70 12.76 -4.96 9.18
N THR A 71 13.95 -4.98 9.79
CA THR A 71 14.61 -6.23 10.21
C THR A 71 13.78 -7.04 11.23
N TYR A 72 13.13 -6.35 12.17
CA TYR A 72 12.49 -6.99 13.32
C TYR A 72 10.97 -7.01 13.28
N PHE A 73 10.37 -6.15 12.47
CA PHE A 73 8.93 -5.87 12.55
C PHE A 73 8.30 -5.87 11.18
N ARG A 74 7.00 -6.16 11.15
CA ARG A 74 6.10 -5.88 10.03
C ARG A 74 5.09 -4.84 10.49
N PHE A 75 4.72 -3.96 9.59
CA PHE A 75 3.77 -2.88 9.82
C PHE A 75 2.59 -3.12 8.90
N TYR A 76 1.42 -3.42 9.47
CA TYR A 76 0.19 -3.59 8.70
C TYR A 76 -0.68 -2.34 8.88
N LEU A 77 -0.89 -1.62 7.78
CA LEU A 77 -1.65 -0.38 7.77
C LEU A 77 -3.14 -0.71 7.86
N THR A 78 -3.84 -0.17 8.86
CA THR A 78 -5.26 -0.50 9.08
C THR A 78 -6.22 0.64 8.77
N ASP A 79 -5.72 1.76 8.25
CA ASP A 79 -6.54 2.86 7.73
C ASP A 79 -5.97 3.43 6.42
N VAL A 80 -5.99 2.61 5.37
CA VAL A 80 -5.49 3.00 4.04
C VAL A 80 -6.62 3.62 3.24
N SER A 81 -6.52 4.93 3.00
CA SER A 81 -7.45 5.68 2.18
C SER A 81 -6.71 6.72 1.32
N PRO A 82 -7.32 7.20 0.23
CA PRO A 82 -6.75 8.28 -0.57
C PRO A 82 -6.50 9.59 0.18
N ASP A 83 -7.21 9.86 1.28
CA ASP A 83 -7.05 11.08 2.09
C ASP A 83 -5.93 10.95 3.15
N ASN A 84 -5.48 9.73 3.44
CA ASN A 84 -4.36 9.46 4.34
C ASN A 84 -3.00 9.42 3.60
N ILE A 85 -3.00 9.79 2.32
CA ILE A 85 -1.85 9.71 1.43
C ILE A 85 -1.71 11.02 0.66
N ALA A 86 -0.53 11.63 0.72
CA ALA A 86 -0.24 12.88 0.03
C ALA A 86 0.85 12.70 -1.03
N VAL A 87 0.80 13.55 -2.04
CA VAL A 87 1.75 13.61 -3.15
C VAL A 87 2.31 15.02 -3.26
N ASP A 88 3.64 15.14 -3.21
CA ASP A 88 4.33 16.42 -3.32
C ASP A 88 4.43 16.90 -4.78
N SER A 89 4.93 18.12 -4.98
CA SER A 89 5.07 18.71 -6.31
C SER A 89 6.07 17.97 -7.22
N SER A 90 6.90 17.09 -6.66
CA SER A 90 7.81 16.22 -7.41
C SER A 90 7.20 14.85 -7.74
N GLY A 91 5.95 14.61 -7.33
CA GLY A 91 5.26 13.35 -7.53
C GLY A 91 5.59 12.28 -6.49
N ARG A 92 6.29 12.62 -5.39
CA ARG A 92 6.62 11.64 -4.34
C ARG A 92 5.46 11.46 -3.38
N LEU A 93 5.15 10.21 -3.09
CA LEU A 93 4.02 9.82 -2.24
C LEU A 93 4.45 9.56 -0.79
N ARG A 94 3.67 10.05 0.17
CA ARG A 94 3.83 9.83 1.60
C ARG A 94 2.51 9.43 2.26
N PHE A 95 2.56 8.46 3.17
CA PHE A 95 1.47 8.12 4.08
C PHE A 95 1.49 9.13 5.24
N VAL A 96 0.52 10.04 5.27
CA VAL A 96 0.47 11.15 6.23
C VAL A 96 -0.30 10.81 7.51
N ASP A 97 -1.09 9.73 7.48
CA ASP A 97 -1.74 9.20 8.66
C ASP A 97 -1.30 7.76 8.93
N LEU A 98 -0.76 7.54 10.13
CA LEU A 98 -0.27 6.26 10.63
C LEU A 98 -0.75 5.99 12.07
N GLU A 99 -1.93 6.52 12.43
CA GLU A 99 -2.48 6.41 13.78
C GLU A 99 -2.96 4.99 14.14
N ASN A 100 -3.16 4.12 13.15
CA ASN A 100 -3.62 2.75 13.32
C ASN A 100 -2.73 1.81 12.49
N VAL A 101 -1.58 1.43 13.05
CA VAL A 101 -0.67 0.44 12.45
C VAL A 101 -0.50 -0.73 13.40
N ILE A 102 -0.75 -1.93 12.91
CA ILE A 102 -0.46 -3.17 13.64
C ILE A 102 1.01 -3.52 13.44
N VAL A 103 1.75 -3.61 14.55
CA VAL A 103 3.17 -4.00 14.55
C VAL A 103 3.31 -5.45 14.97
N VAL A 104 3.87 -6.28 14.08
CA VAL A 104 4.10 -7.71 14.29
C VAL A 104 5.59 -8.00 14.37
N ASP A 105 6.02 -8.61 15.48
CA ASP A 105 7.39 -9.06 15.69
C ASP A 105 7.70 -10.29 14.83
N LYS A 106 8.78 -10.21 14.05
CA LYS A 106 9.25 -11.31 13.20
C LYS A 106 9.92 -12.43 13.99
N ASN A 107 10.40 -12.14 15.20
CA ASN A 107 11.29 -12.98 15.99
C ASN A 107 10.66 -13.47 17.30
N ILE A 108 9.39 -13.88 17.26
CA ILE A 108 8.74 -14.45 18.43
C ILE A 108 9.38 -15.78 18.87
N SER A 109 9.48 -15.99 20.19
CA SER A 109 10.02 -17.23 20.78
C SER A 109 9.17 -18.44 20.38
N ASN A 110 9.79 -19.62 20.29
CA ASN A 110 9.08 -20.84 19.87
C ASN A 110 7.87 -21.17 20.77
N ASP A 111 7.95 -20.92 22.08
CA ASP A 111 6.83 -21.13 23.02
C ASP A 111 5.68 -20.12 22.85
N GLY A 112 5.92 -19.04 22.08
CA GLY A 112 4.93 -17.99 21.80
C GLY A 112 4.35 -18.06 20.38
N LYS A 113 4.76 -19.03 19.56
CA LYS A 113 4.30 -19.18 18.17
C LYS A 113 2.92 -19.82 18.10
N PRO A 114 1.91 -19.15 17.53
CA PRO A 114 0.65 -19.79 17.17
C PRO A 114 0.87 -20.93 16.18
N SER A 115 -0.05 -21.89 16.13
CA SER A 115 -0.01 -22.99 15.17
C SER A 115 0.01 -22.51 13.70
N SER A 116 -0.64 -21.37 13.43
CA SER A 116 -0.68 -20.69 12.13
C SER A 116 0.55 -19.81 11.84
N TRP A 117 1.56 -19.76 12.72
CA TRP A 117 2.69 -18.84 12.50
C TRP A 117 3.40 -19.09 11.18
N ASN A 118 3.63 -20.35 10.81
CA ASN A 118 4.36 -20.67 9.58
C ASN A 118 3.47 -20.73 8.33
N THR A 119 2.20 -20.30 8.42
CA THR A 119 1.32 -20.18 7.26
C THR A 119 1.29 -18.74 6.75
N LEU A 120 1.00 -18.58 5.46
CA LEU A 120 0.74 -17.29 4.87
C LEU A 120 -0.70 -16.88 5.17
N HIS A 121 -0.92 -15.68 5.68
CA HIS A 121 -2.25 -15.11 5.75
C HIS A 121 -2.59 -14.38 4.44
N SER A 122 -3.76 -14.69 3.90
CA SER A 122 -4.37 -13.97 2.79
C SER A 122 -5.60 -13.23 3.32
N SER A 123 -5.63 -11.93 3.08
CA SER A 123 -6.70 -11.04 3.53
C SER A 123 -7.98 -11.39 2.78
N GLU A 124 -9.07 -11.51 3.53
CA GLU A 124 -10.38 -11.85 3.01
C GLU A 124 -10.96 -10.68 2.21
N ASN A 125 -11.58 -10.98 1.07
CA ASN A 125 -12.35 -10.00 0.32
C ASN A 125 -13.78 -10.03 0.85
N PHE A 126 -14.22 -8.93 1.47
CA PHE A 126 -15.59 -8.78 1.90
C PHE A 126 -16.45 -8.31 0.73
N ASP A 127 -17.59 -8.97 0.52
CA ASP A 127 -18.59 -8.59 -0.48
C ASP A 127 -19.42 -7.40 0.01
N CYS A 128 -18.75 -6.25 0.19
CA CYS A 128 -19.43 -4.97 0.38
C CYS A 128 -18.65 -3.81 -0.24
N PRO A 129 -19.35 -2.85 -0.89
CA PRO A 129 -18.71 -1.72 -1.58
C PRO A 129 -17.85 -0.89 -0.62
N GLY A 130 -16.57 -0.68 -0.96
CA GLY A 130 -15.65 0.17 -0.22
C GLY A 130 -15.25 -0.33 1.18
N CYS A 131 -15.67 -1.53 1.58
CA CYS A 131 -15.35 -2.07 2.89
C CYS A 131 -13.87 -2.44 3.02
N PHE A 132 -13.18 -1.75 3.93
CA PHE A 132 -11.85 -2.13 4.36
C PHE A 132 -11.96 -2.86 5.70
N ALA A 133 -11.78 -4.18 5.69
CA ALA A 133 -11.91 -5.00 6.88
C ALA A 133 -10.74 -5.98 6.99
N PHE A 134 -10.35 -6.26 8.23
CA PHE A 134 -9.21 -7.12 8.53
C PHE A 134 -9.40 -7.75 9.92
N SER A 135 -8.72 -8.88 10.13
CA SER A 135 -8.65 -9.51 11.45
C SER A 135 -7.32 -9.23 12.09
N THR A 136 -7.33 -8.48 13.20
CA THR A 136 -6.12 -8.25 13.99
C THR A 136 -5.48 -9.57 14.44
N ASN A 137 -6.29 -10.57 14.78
CA ASN A 137 -5.81 -11.89 15.16
C ASN A 137 -5.08 -12.57 14.00
N GLU A 138 -5.65 -12.57 12.80
CA GLU A 138 -5.01 -13.21 11.64
C GLU A 138 -3.68 -12.53 11.30
N LEU A 139 -3.64 -11.19 11.33
CA LEU A 139 -2.41 -10.42 11.10
C LEU A 139 -1.32 -10.71 12.14
N CYS A 140 -1.70 -10.93 13.41
CA CYS A 140 -0.76 -11.15 14.50
C CYS A 140 -0.35 -12.61 14.69
N THR A 141 -1.10 -13.57 14.15
CA THR A 141 -0.86 -15.00 14.35
C THR A 141 -0.14 -15.69 13.20
N HIS A 142 0.07 -14.97 12.09
CA HIS A 142 0.81 -15.44 10.92
C HIS A 142 2.14 -14.71 10.77
N GLN A 143 3.16 -15.43 10.27
CA GLN A 143 4.48 -14.84 10.04
C GLN A 143 4.45 -13.73 8.99
N ILE A 144 3.54 -13.81 8.02
CA ILE A 144 3.39 -12.81 6.95
C ILE A 144 1.95 -12.81 6.43
N SER A 145 1.47 -11.62 6.08
CA SER A 145 0.17 -11.37 5.47
C SER A 145 0.32 -10.49 4.24
N ASP A 146 -0.53 -10.71 3.24
CA ASP A 146 -0.70 -9.84 2.08
C ASP A 146 -1.45 -8.53 2.36
N HIS A 147 -1.80 -8.23 3.62
CA HIS A 147 -2.71 -7.14 4.00
C HIS A 147 -2.38 -5.77 3.42
N ASN A 148 -1.11 -5.37 3.40
CA ASN A 148 -0.76 -4.08 2.79
C ASN A 148 -0.96 -4.06 1.26
N PHE A 149 -0.77 -5.21 0.60
CA PHE A 149 -1.08 -5.35 -0.82
C PHE A 149 -2.58 -5.40 -1.06
N TYR A 150 -3.34 -6.06 -0.17
CA TYR A 150 -4.80 -6.03 -0.17
C TYR A 150 -5.30 -4.58 -0.09
N ALA A 151 -4.83 -3.83 0.92
CA ALA A 151 -5.19 -2.44 1.14
C ALA A 151 -4.92 -1.57 -0.10
N VAL A 152 -3.72 -1.67 -0.68
CA VAL A 152 -3.35 -0.90 -1.87
C VAL A 152 -4.14 -1.34 -3.11
N CYS A 153 -4.13 -2.63 -3.44
CA CYS A 153 -4.70 -3.10 -4.69
C CYS A 153 -6.21 -2.96 -4.73
N GLN A 154 -6.90 -3.26 -3.64
CA GLN A 154 -8.36 -3.19 -3.61
C GLN A 154 -8.87 -1.75 -3.46
N HIS A 155 -8.27 -0.94 -2.58
CA HIS A 155 -8.85 0.37 -2.23
C HIS A 155 -8.28 1.53 -3.04
N LEU A 156 -7.05 1.40 -3.57
CA LEU A 156 -6.38 2.50 -4.27
C LEU A 156 -6.19 2.24 -5.76
N LEU A 157 -6.07 0.99 -6.21
CA LEU A 157 -5.70 0.69 -7.60
C LEU A 157 -6.85 0.15 -8.45
N ALA A 158 -7.66 -0.75 -7.92
CA ALA A 158 -8.62 -1.51 -8.70
C ALA A 158 -9.86 -0.70 -9.13
N PRO A 159 -10.39 -0.95 -10.33
CA PRO A 159 -11.52 -0.22 -10.86
C PRO A 159 -12.86 -0.55 -10.19
N ASP A 160 -13.05 -1.80 -9.77
CA ASP A 160 -14.39 -2.31 -9.46
C ASP A 160 -14.82 -2.12 -7.99
N ILE A 161 -13.87 -1.88 -7.07
CA ILE A 161 -14.10 -1.91 -5.60
C ILE A 161 -13.51 -0.67 -4.90
N SER A 162 -12.99 0.27 -5.68
CA SER A 162 -12.39 1.49 -5.13
C SER A 162 -13.41 2.35 -4.37
N SER A 163 -12.94 3.04 -3.33
CA SER A 163 -13.77 3.91 -2.51
C SER A 163 -14.42 5.02 -3.34
N ASP A 164 -15.55 5.58 -2.87
CA ASP A 164 -16.18 6.77 -3.46
C ASP A 164 -15.23 7.97 -3.60
N LEU A 165 -14.16 8.02 -2.80
CA LEU A 165 -13.13 9.06 -2.83
C LEU A 165 -12.19 8.94 -4.05
N LEU A 166 -12.12 7.78 -4.68
CA LEU A 166 -11.26 7.53 -5.84
C LEU A 166 -11.93 6.56 -6.83
N PRO A 167 -13.01 6.98 -7.52
CA PRO A 167 -13.83 6.09 -8.34
C PRO A 167 -13.04 5.46 -9.49
N GLY A 168 -13.02 4.13 -9.57
CA GLY A 168 -12.22 3.42 -10.56
C GLY A 168 -10.74 3.22 -10.18
N GLY A 169 -10.33 3.69 -8.99
CA GLY A 169 -8.96 3.58 -8.50
C GLY A 169 -7.97 4.41 -9.32
N LEU A 170 -6.68 4.39 -8.94
CA LEU A 170 -5.63 5.13 -9.63
C LEU A 170 -5.37 4.65 -11.06
N LEU A 171 -5.74 3.42 -11.40
CA LEU A 171 -5.43 2.83 -12.72
C LEU A 171 -6.62 2.81 -13.68
N HIS A 172 -7.72 3.53 -13.38
CA HIS A 172 -8.85 3.68 -14.32
C HIS A 172 -8.41 4.28 -15.67
N ASP A 173 -9.21 4.02 -16.70
CA ASP A 173 -9.04 4.54 -18.07
C ASP A 173 -7.65 4.27 -18.66
N ILE A 174 -7.21 3.01 -18.62
CA ILE A 174 -5.92 2.60 -19.18
C ILE A 174 -5.88 2.92 -20.69
N PRO A 175 -4.90 3.71 -21.16
CA PRO A 175 -4.80 4.05 -22.58
C PRO A 175 -4.68 2.82 -23.48
N LEU A 176 -5.38 2.84 -24.61
CA LEU A 176 -5.44 1.70 -25.54
C LEU A 176 -4.07 1.21 -26.02
N HIS A 177 -3.11 2.10 -26.19
CA HIS A 177 -1.76 1.72 -26.59
C HIS A 177 -1.02 0.94 -25.49
N ILE A 178 -1.29 1.23 -24.22
CA ILE A 178 -0.72 0.50 -23.07
C ILE A 178 -1.35 -0.89 -22.99
N ILE A 179 -2.67 -0.99 -23.15
CA ILE A 179 -3.36 -2.28 -23.22
C ILE A 179 -2.85 -3.14 -24.38
N LYS A 180 -2.60 -2.54 -25.55
CA LYS A 180 -2.04 -3.28 -26.70
C LYS A 180 -0.63 -3.81 -26.43
N SER A 181 0.20 -3.05 -25.72
CA SER A 181 1.57 -3.47 -25.38
C SER A 181 1.63 -4.39 -24.16
N HIS A 182 0.68 -4.27 -23.22
CA HIS A 182 0.62 -5.02 -21.97
C HIS A 182 -0.81 -5.56 -21.76
N PRO A 183 -1.24 -6.55 -22.56
CA PRO A 183 -2.62 -7.04 -22.54
C PRO A 183 -3.04 -7.68 -21.21
N HIS A 184 -2.08 -8.14 -20.40
CA HIS A 184 -2.32 -8.75 -19.10
C HIS A 184 -2.47 -7.73 -17.96
N LEU A 185 -2.26 -6.44 -18.19
CA LEU A 185 -2.34 -5.42 -17.14
C LEU A 185 -3.69 -5.39 -16.40
N PRO A 186 -4.86 -5.45 -17.10
CA PRO A 186 -6.15 -5.53 -16.41
C PRO A 186 -6.31 -6.80 -15.56
N ASP A 187 -5.85 -7.94 -16.06
CA ASP A 187 -5.94 -9.22 -15.34
C ASP A 187 -5.07 -9.19 -14.06
N LEU A 188 -3.86 -8.63 -14.15
CA LEU A 188 -2.97 -8.45 -12.99
C LEU A 188 -3.59 -7.52 -11.94
N LEU A 189 -4.27 -6.47 -12.38
CA LEU A 189 -4.96 -5.55 -11.48
C LEU A 189 -6.11 -6.25 -10.75
N LYS A 190 -6.90 -7.03 -11.48
CA LYS A 190 -7.96 -7.86 -10.92
C LYS A 190 -7.41 -8.85 -9.91
N GLU A 191 -6.41 -9.66 -10.29
CA GLU A 191 -5.79 -10.67 -9.42
C GLU A 191 -5.16 -10.04 -8.16
N CYS A 192 -4.59 -8.84 -8.26
CA CYS A 192 -4.06 -8.16 -7.07
C CYS A 192 -5.15 -7.71 -6.10
N SER A 193 -6.32 -7.33 -6.61
CA SER A 193 -7.45 -6.93 -5.77
C SER A 193 -8.24 -8.12 -5.23
N GLN A 194 -8.46 -9.13 -6.07
CA GLN A 194 -9.29 -10.29 -5.82
C GLN A 194 -8.58 -11.55 -6.33
N PRO A 195 -7.62 -12.10 -5.56
CA PRO A 195 -6.88 -13.28 -5.97
C PRO A 195 -7.75 -14.54 -5.91
N ASP A 196 -7.55 -15.48 -6.83
CA ASP A 196 -8.25 -16.78 -6.84
C ASP A 196 -7.63 -17.78 -5.85
N LYS A 197 -6.32 -17.66 -5.54
CA LYS A 197 -5.62 -18.56 -4.61
C LYS A 197 -4.75 -17.83 -3.60
N LEU A 198 -4.40 -18.56 -2.54
CA LEU A 198 -3.44 -18.11 -1.52
C LEU A 198 -2.10 -17.75 -2.17
N ALA A 199 -1.52 -16.62 -1.75
CA ALA A 199 -0.28 -16.02 -2.26
C ALA A 199 -0.35 -15.35 -3.63
N ASP A 200 -1.43 -15.55 -4.41
CA ASP A 200 -1.53 -14.97 -5.75
C ASP A 200 -1.50 -13.44 -5.69
N ARG A 201 -2.02 -12.82 -4.62
CA ARG A 201 -1.92 -11.37 -4.40
C ARG A 201 -0.48 -10.85 -4.43
N PHE A 202 0.45 -11.52 -3.74
CA PHE A 202 1.86 -11.12 -3.74
C PHE A 202 2.48 -11.22 -5.13
N ILE A 203 2.15 -12.29 -5.85
CA ILE A 203 2.68 -12.55 -7.19
C ILE A 203 2.12 -11.52 -8.17
N ALA A 204 0.80 -11.32 -8.17
CA ALA A 204 0.11 -10.34 -9.00
C ALA A 204 0.60 -8.91 -8.72
N ALA A 205 0.71 -8.52 -7.45
CA ALA A 205 1.25 -7.21 -7.06
C ALA A 205 2.68 -6.99 -7.59
N GLN A 206 3.53 -8.02 -7.50
CA GLN A 206 4.91 -7.93 -7.95
C GLN A 206 5.02 -7.89 -9.49
N GLN A 207 4.18 -8.64 -10.20
CA GLN A 207 4.09 -8.59 -11.66
C GLN A 207 3.51 -7.25 -12.15
N LEU A 208 2.45 -6.75 -11.49
CA LEU A 208 1.87 -5.44 -11.73
C LEU A 208 2.92 -4.34 -11.55
N LEU A 209 3.70 -4.39 -10.47
CA LEU A 209 4.81 -3.46 -10.23
C LEU A 209 5.83 -3.47 -11.37
N THR A 210 6.21 -4.66 -11.86
CA THR A 210 7.14 -4.81 -12.99
C THR A 210 6.58 -4.15 -14.26
N VAL A 211 5.33 -4.43 -14.61
CA VAL A 211 4.67 -3.83 -15.79
C VAL A 211 4.60 -2.31 -15.66
N LEU A 212 4.25 -1.78 -14.50
CA LEU A 212 4.21 -0.32 -14.28
C LEU A 212 5.60 0.31 -14.46
N ILE A 213 6.67 -0.31 -13.95
CA ILE A 213 8.04 0.15 -14.16
C ILE A 213 8.40 0.18 -15.65
N GLU A 214 8.09 -0.88 -16.39
CA GLU A 214 8.36 -0.98 -17.82
C GLU A 214 7.63 0.12 -18.60
N VAL A 215 6.34 0.32 -18.31
CA VAL A 215 5.53 1.37 -18.92
C VAL A 215 6.13 2.75 -18.63
N ILE A 216 6.39 3.09 -17.36
CA ILE A 216 6.91 4.42 -16.98
C ILE A 216 8.29 4.68 -17.63
N THR A 217 9.16 3.66 -17.67
CA THR A 217 10.50 3.79 -18.25
C THR A 217 10.44 3.99 -19.76
N ASN A 218 9.59 3.25 -20.47
CA ASN A 218 9.44 3.36 -21.92
C ASN A 218 8.86 4.71 -22.37
N TYR A 219 8.10 5.39 -21.52
CA TYR A 219 7.59 6.74 -21.83
C TYR A 219 8.58 7.84 -21.46
N SER A 220 9.43 7.62 -20.45
CA SER A 220 10.48 8.57 -20.06
C SER A 220 11.63 8.66 -21.06
N THR A 221 11.79 7.66 -21.94
CA THR A 221 12.83 7.62 -22.99
C THR A 221 12.38 8.24 -24.32
N VAL A 222 11.10 8.59 -24.44
CA VAL A 222 10.48 9.13 -25.68
C VAL A 222 10.21 10.64 -25.59
N THR A 223 10.33 11.22 -24.39
CA THR A 223 10.24 12.67 -24.10
C THR A 223 11.60 13.27 -23.80
#